data_AF-A0A845HXG2-F1
#
_entry.id   AF-A0A845HXG2-F1
#
_cell.length_a   1.000
_cell.length_b   1.000
_cell.length_c   1.000
_cell.angle_alpha   90.00
_cell.angle_beta   90.00
_cell.angle_gamma   90.00
#
_symmetry.space_group_name_H-M   'P 1'
#
loop_
_entity.id
_entity.type
_entity.pdbx_description
1 polymer ?
#
loop_
_entity_poly.entity_id
_entity_poly.type
_entity_poly.pdbx_seq_one_letter_code
_entity_poly.pdbx_strand_id
1 'polypeptide(L)' 'MIRLHSAQYALQRQRLAVQRVLYARTPEESALAARWACAWHRAVQRQLAHVRSLSRPASSSYGSSRQLH' A
#
# COMPACT_ATOMS: atom_id res chain seq x y z
N MET A 1 0.90 17.69 11.39
CA MET A 1 2.15 16.92 11.58
C MET A 1 1.95 15.44 11.96
N ILE A 2 0.75 14.98 12.35
CA ILE A 2 0.48 13.61 12.85
C ILE A 2 0.70 12.49 11.79
N ARG A 3 0.52 12.78 10.49
CA ARG A 3 0.62 11.77 9.40
C ARG A 3 2.06 11.33 9.07
N LEU A 4 3.07 12.17 9.34
CA LEU A 4 4.47 11.84 9.02
C LEU A 4 5.06 10.89 10.07
N HIS A 5 4.74 11.14 11.35
CA HIS A 5 5.13 10.30 12.47
C HIS A 5 4.55 8.89 12.37
N SER A 6 3.29 8.75 11.95
CA SER A 6 2.66 7.44 11.75
C SER A 6 3.25 6.67 10.58
N ALA A 7 3.62 7.35 9.48
CA ALA A 7 4.29 6.74 8.34
C ALA A 7 5.71 6.24 8.69
N GLN A 8 6.51 7.05 9.40
CA GLN A 8 7.83 6.63 9.89
C GLN A 8 7.73 5.46 10.87
N TYR A 9 6.78 5.51 11.80
CA TYR A 9 6.55 4.41 12.75
C TYR A 9 6.14 3.11 12.04
N ALA A 10 5.27 3.20 11.02
CA ALA A 10 4.88 2.06 10.20
C ALA A 10 6.07 1.47 9.43
N LEU A 11 6.91 2.31 8.84
CA LEU A 11 8.13 1.88 8.15
C LEU A 11 9.13 1.22 9.09
N GLN A 12 9.29 1.75 10.31
CA GLN A 12 10.17 1.17 11.31
C GLN A 12 9.69 -0.21 11.76
N ARG A 13 8.38 -0.40 11.95
CA ARG A 13 7.78 -1.71 12.25
C ARG A 13 7.96 -2.72 11.11
N GLN A 14 7.83 -2.28 9.86
CA GLN A 14 8.07 -3.12 8.70
C GLN A 14 9.53 -3.58 8.64
N ARG A 15 10.49 -2.67 8.81
CA ARG A 15 11.92 -2.99 8.82
C ARG A 15 12.26 -4.03 9.88
N LEU A 16 11.70 -3.88 11.08
CA LEU A 16 11.96 -4.77 12.21
C LEU A 16 11.36 -6.17 11.98
N ALA A 17 10.17 -6.25 11.35
CA ALA A 17 9.59 -7.52 10.92
C ALA A 17 10.48 -8.22 9.88
N VAL A 18 10.97 -7.50 8.87
CA VAL A 18 11.88 -8.03 7.83
C VAL A 18 13.23 -8.48 8.41
N GLN A 19 13.78 -7.76 9.38
CA GLN A 19 15.00 -8.21 10.05
C GLN A 19 14.77 -9.53 10.81
N ARG A 20 13.62 -9.69 11.48
CA ARG A 20 13.28 -10.97 12.14
C ARG A 20 13.10 -12.12 11.15
N VAL A 21 12.57 -11.83 9.96
CA VAL A 21 12.51 -12.79 8.84
C VAL A 21 13.90 -13.25 8.42
N LEU A 22 14.81 -12.31 8.19
CA LEU A 22 16.13 -12.60 7.62
C LEU A 22 17.07 -13.30 8.61
N TYR A 23 16.91 -13.03 9.90
CA TYR A 23 17.68 -13.66 10.99
C TYR A 23 16.93 -14.83 11.66
N ALA A 24 15.81 -15.27 11.08
CA ALA A 24 15.07 -16.43 11.54
C ALA A 24 15.96 -17.68 11.50
N ARG A 25 16.03 -18.40 12.62
CA ARG A 25 17.01 -19.49 12.82
C ARG A 25 16.53 -20.80 12.20
N THR A 26 15.24 -20.90 11.86
CA THR A 26 14.60 -22.09 11.29
C THR A 26 13.84 -21.78 10.00
N PRO A 27 13.70 -22.78 9.10
CA PRO A 27 12.97 -22.61 7.83
C PRO A 27 11.48 -22.29 8.02
N GLU A 28 10.88 -22.74 9.12
CA GLU A 28 9.48 -22.46 9.48
C GLU A 28 9.25 -20.98 9.79
N GLU A 29 10.17 -20.37 10.54
CA GLU A 29 10.16 -18.94 10.82
C GLU A 29 10.35 -18.13 9.53
N SER A 30 11.23 -18.57 8.63
CA SER A 30 11.44 -17.96 7.30
C SER A 30 10.19 -18.05 6.41
N ALA A 31 9.42 -19.14 6.49
CA ALA A 31 8.17 -19.30 5.75
C ALA A 31 7.05 -18.41 6.31
N LEU A 32 6.91 -18.32 7.64
CA LEU A 32 5.94 -17.43 8.31
C LEU A 32 6.20 -15.97 7.94
N ALA A 33 7.47 -15.60 8.02
CA ALA A 33 8.02 -14.35 7.60
C ALA A 33 7.69 -13.98 6.14
N ALA A 34 7.95 -14.88 5.20
CA ALA A 34 7.64 -14.69 3.78
C ALA A 34 6.13 -14.48 3.57
N ARG A 35 5.28 -15.23 4.27
CA ARG A 35 3.81 -15.04 4.22
C ARG A 35 3.40 -13.65 4.69
N TRP A 36 4.02 -13.15 5.76
CA TRP A 36 3.75 -11.81 6.27
C TRP A 36 4.19 -10.73 5.28
N ALA A 37 5.36 -10.88 4.66
CA ALA A 37 5.84 -9.99 3.61
C ALA A 37 4.90 -9.96 2.39
N CYS A 38 4.43 -11.12 1.93
CA CYS A 38 3.45 -11.20 0.84
C CYS A 38 2.09 -10.58 1.20
N ALA A 39 1.63 -10.72 2.45
CA ALA A 39 0.42 -10.09 2.94
C ALA A 39 0.57 -8.56 2.98
N TRP A 40 1.71 -8.07 3.47
CA TRP A 40 2.04 -6.65 3.51
C TRP A 40 2.10 -6.03 2.12
N HIS A 41 2.78 -6.69 1.18
CA HIS A 41 2.85 -6.26 -0.22
C HIS A 41 1.46 -6.09 -0.83
N ARG A 42 0.56 -7.07 -0.61
CA ARG A 42 -0.82 -6.99 -1.10
C ARG A 42 -1.60 -5.83 -0.49
N ALA A 43 -1.43 -5.56 0.81
CA ALA A 43 -2.07 -4.42 1.46
C ALA A 43 -1.60 -3.08 0.87
N VAL A 44 -0.29 -2.92 0.67
CA VAL A 44 0.29 -1.71 0.08
C VAL A 44 -0.19 -1.53 -1.37
N GLN A 45 -0.19 -2.59 -2.18
CA GLN A 45 -0.68 -2.51 -3.56
C GLN A 45 -2.15 -2.10 -3.64
N ARG A 46 -3.00 -2.60 -2.73
CA ARG A 46 -4.41 -2.17 -2.64
C ARG A 46 -4.53 -0.70 -2.25
N GLN A 47 -3.75 -0.24 -1.30
CA GLN A 47 -3.74 1.16 -0.90
C GLN A 47 -3.30 2.07 -2.06
N LEU A 48 -2.25 1.68 -2.79
CA LEU A 48 -1.78 2.40 -3.98
C LEU A 48 -2.82 2.42 -5.09
N ALA A 49 -3.52 1.30 -5.33
CA ALA A 49 -4.63 1.24 -6.27
C ALA A 49 -5.77 2.17 -5.87
N HIS A 50 -6.12 2.21 -4.58
CA HIS A 50 -7.14 3.10 -4.04
C HIS A 50 -6.76 4.59 -4.19
N VAL A 51 -5.52 4.95 -3.88
CA VAL A 51 -5.00 6.31 -4.09
C VAL A 51 -5.01 6.67 -5.57
N ARG A 52 -4.59 5.76 -6.46
CA ARG A 52 -4.69 5.95 -7.92
C ARG A 52 -6.12 6.17 -8.39
N SER A 53 -7.11 5.45 -7.83
CA SER A 53 -8.52 5.66 -8.17
C SER A 53 -9.06 7.01 -7.66
N LEU A 54 -8.59 7.47 -6.49
CA LEU A 54 -8.95 8.78 -5.93
C LEU A 54 -8.29 9.95 -6.67
N SER A 55 -7.07 9.76 -7.17
CA SER A 55 -6.32 10.77 -7.93
C SER A 55 -6.69 10.84 -9.41
N ARG A 56 -7.60 10.00 -9.90
CA ARG A 56 -8.19 10.19 -11.22
C ARG A 56 -9.14 11.38 -11.11
N PRO A 57 -8.82 12.57 -11.66
CA PRO A 57 -9.79 13.64 -11.71
C PRO A 57 -10.99 13.12 -12.48
N ALA A 58 -12.19 13.47 -12.03
CA ALA A 58 -13.42 13.35 -12.80
C ALA A 58 -13.21 14.10 -14.12
N SER A 59 -12.64 13.41 -15.10
CA SER A 59 -12.36 13.94 -16.41
C SER A 59 -13.62 13.74 -17.22
N SER A 60 -14.25 14.87 -17.49
CA SER A 60 -15.20 15.09 -18.58
C SER A 60 -16.61 14.53 -18.41
N SER A 61 -17.44 15.25 -17.66
CA SER A 61 -18.86 15.39 -17.99
C SER A 61 -19.25 16.87 -17.99
N TYR A 62 -18.58 17.64 -18.85
CA TYR A 62 -18.99 18.98 -19.29
C TYR A 62 -18.74 19.03 -20.79
N GLY A 63 -19.46 18.18 -21.52
CA GLY A 63 -19.29 18.00 -22.96
C GLY A 63 -20.49 17.31 -23.58
N SER A 64 -21.70 17.66 -23.15
CA SER A 64 -22.94 17.19 -23.78
C SER A 64 -24.04 18.24 -23.64
N SER A 65 -23.79 19.43 -24.18
CA SER A 65 -24.82 20.45 -24.41
C SER A 65 -24.37 21.37 -25.56
N ARG A 66 -24.12 20.77 -26.72
CA ARG A 66 -24.12 21.47 -28.00
C ARG A 66 -24.75 20.54 -29.01
N GLN A 67 -25.80 21.06 -29.67
CA GLN A 67 -26.63 20.43 -30.70
C GLN A 67 -27.84 19.66 -30.16
N LEU A 68 -28.99 20.33 -30.16
CA LEU A 68 -30.10 20.05 -31.08
C LEU A 68 -31.33 20.89 -30.67
N HIS A 69 -31.44 22.11 -31.21
CA HIS A 69 -32.64 22.70 -31.85
C HIS A 69 -32.40 24.17 -32.18
#